data_AF-A0A655JTD7-F1
#
_entry.id   AF-A0A655JTD7-F1
#
_cell.length_a   1.000
_cell.length_b   1.000
_cell.length_c   1.000
_cell.angle_alpha   90.00
_cell.angle_beta   90.00
_cell.angle_gamma   90.00
#
_symmetry.space_group_name_H-M   'P 1'
#
loop_
_entity.id
_entity.type
_entity.pdbx_description
1 polymer ?
#
loop_
_entity_poly.entity_id
_entity_poly.type
_entity_poly.pdbx_seq_one_letter_code
_entity_poly.pdbx_strand_id
1 'polypeptide(L)'
;MVRLPAMSGSIAPGVIAAAVLAAALAVAVLARWRFRRRPAPARLPLWACGAADLTVRMQYTATSFAEPLQRVFGDVLRPDTDIEVTHTAESRYMAERITYRTAVADAIEQRLYTPVVGAVAAMAELLRRAHTGSVHRYLAYGALGVLIVLVVAR
;
A
#
# COMPACT_ATOMS: atom_id res chain seq x y z
N MET A 1 40.07 18.23 -35.24
CA MET A 1 40.69 17.16 -34.42
C MET A 1 41.03 17.75 -33.07
N VAL A 2 40.64 17.10 -31.98
CA VAL A 2 41.01 17.51 -30.61
C VAL A 2 42.07 16.53 -30.13
N ARG A 3 43.24 17.02 -29.73
CA ARG A 3 44.33 16.21 -29.15
C ARG A 3 44.21 16.20 -27.63
N LEU A 4 44.30 15.02 -27.02
CA LEU A 4 44.27 14.87 -25.56
C LEU A 4 45.70 15.07 -25.01
N PRO A 5 45.92 15.94 -24.01
CA PRO A 5 47.27 16.38 -23.61
C PRO A 5 48.11 15.36 -22.82
N ALA A 6 47.79 14.06 -22.85
CA ALA A 6 48.54 13.02 -22.14
C ALA A 6 48.67 11.68 -22.90
N MET A 7 48.16 11.56 -24.13
CA MET A 7 48.20 10.32 -24.92
C MET A 7 48.41 10.64 -26.42
N SER A 8 49.17 9.81 -27.15
CA SER A 8 49.40 9.94 -28.60
C SER A 8 48.16 9.53 -29.43
N GLY A 9 47.01 10.15 -29.16
CA GLY A 9 45.75 9.91 -29.86
C GLY A 9 45.07 11.23 -30.24
N SER A 10 44.66 11.36 -31.51
CA SER A 10 43.79 12.45 -31.98
C SER A 10 42.36 11.92 -32.13
N ILE A 11 41.41 12.57 -31.46
CA ILE A 11 39.99 12.29 -31.67
C ILE A 11 39.49 13.29 -32.71
N ALA A 12 38.71 12.81 -33.69
CA ALA A 12 37.99 13.65 -34.64
C ALA A 12 36.49 13.61 -34.27
N PRO A 13 36.01 14.46 -33.34
CA PRO A 13 34.64 14.37 -32.83
C PRO A 13 33.59 14.46 -33.94
N GLY A 14 33.86 15.24 -35.00
CA GLY A 14 32.98 15.35 -36.16
C GLY A 14 32.87 14.06 -36.98
N VAL A 15 33.96 13.30 -37.14
CA VAL A 15 33.93 12.01 -37.86
C VAL A 15 33.20 10.96 -37.04
N ILE A 16 33.41 10.94 -35.72
CA ILE A 16 32.68 10.06 -34.80
C ILE A 16 31.19 10.41 -34.81
N ALA A 17 30.84 11.70 -34.73
CA ALA A 17 29.45 12.15 -34.79
C ALA A 17 28.78 11.77 -36.12
N ALA A 18 29.47 11.97 -37.25
CA ALA A 18 28.97 11.57 -38.57
C ALA A 18 28.80 10.05 -38.70
N ALA A 19 29.75 9.27 -38.19
CA ALA A 19 29.66 7.81 -38.18
C ALA A 19 28.51 7.31 -37.30
N VAL A 20 28.29 7.90 -36.13
CA VAL A 20 27.16 7.57 -35.24
C VAL A 20 25.84 7.94 -35.89
N LEU A 21 25.75 9.10 -36.54
CA LEU A 21 24.55 9.52 -37.29
C LEU A 21 24.24 8.57 -38.44
N ALA A 22 25.25 8.21 -39.23
CA ALA A 22 25.10 7.25 -40.33
C ALA A 22 24.66 5.87 -39.81
N ALA A 23 25.25 5.40 -38.71
CA ALA A 23 24.85 4.15 -38.07
C ALA A 23 23.41 4.20 -37.53
N ALA A 24 23.02 5.29 -36.86
CA ALA A 24 21.66 5.47 -36.36
C ALA A 24 20.62 5.51 -37.49
N LEU A 25 20.94 6.19 -38.60
CA LEU A 25 20.10 6.22 -39.80
C LEU A 25 19.99 4.83 -40.43
N ALA A 26 21.10 4.11 -40.57
CA ALA A 26 21.09 2.75 -41.09
C ALA A 26 20.22 1.82 -40.23
N VAL A 27 20.35 1.89 -38.90
CA VAL A 27 19.51 1.14 -37.94
C VAL A 27 18.04 1.54 -38.07
N ALA A 28 17.73 2.83 -38.16
CA ALA A 28 16.35 3.31 -38.30
C ALA A 28 15.71 2.82 -39.61
N VAL A 29 16.45 2.86 -40.72
CA VAL A 29 15.98 2.37 -42.03
C VAL A 29 15.78 0.85 -41.98
N LEU A 30 16.73 0.10 -41.44
CA LEU A 30 16.58 -1.36 -41.28
C LEU A 30 15.40 -1.72 -40.37
N ALA A 31 15.24 -1.02 -39.25
CA ALA A 31 14.15 -1.23 -38.31
C ALA A 31 12.80 -0.96 -38.97
N ARG A 32 12.68 0.13 -39.73
CA ARG A 32 11.46 0.48 -40.47
C ARG A 32 11.17 -0.53 -41.58
N TRP A 33 12.18 -0.95 -42.34
CA TRP A 33 12.02 -1.97 -43.37
C TRP A 33 11.57 -3.31 -42.77
N ARG A 34 12.17 -3.73 -41.66
CA ARG A 34 11.77 -4.94 -40.93
C ARG A 34 10.34 -4.82 -40.38
N PHE A 35 9.98 -3.66 -39.83
CA PHE A 35 8.64 -3.42 -39.30
C PHE A 35 7.57 -3.49 -40.38
N ARG A 36 7.83 -2.93 -41.57
CA ARG A 36 6.91 -3.02 -42.73
C ARG A 36 6.76 -4.43 -43.28
N ARG A 37 7.76 -5.30 -43.09
CA ARG A 37 7.70 -6.72 -43.47
C ARG A 37 7.12 -7.62 -42.38
N ARG A 38 6.77 -7.08 -41.20
CA ARG A 38 6.13 -7.91 -40.17
C ARG A 38 4.74 -8.32 -40.67
N PRO A 39 4.35 -9.59 -40.45
CA PRO A 39 2.98 -10.01 -40.70
C PRO A 39 2.03 -9.17 -39.86
N ALA A 40 0.79 -9.01 -40.34
CA ALA A 40 -0.24 -8.32 -39.58
C ALA A 40 -0.41 -9.00 -38.20
N PRO A 41 -0.50 -8.24 -37.11
CA PRO A 41 -0.73 -8.82 -35.79
C PRO A 41 -2.05 -9.59 -35.80
N ALA A 42 -2.00 -10.88 -35.43
CA ALA A 42 -3.18 -11.68 -35.24
C ALA A 42 -3.88 -11.27 -33.94
N ARG A 43 -5.21 -11.13 -33.98
CA ARG A 43 -6.02 -11.01 -32.76
C ARG A 43 -6.31 -12.41 -32.25
N LEU A 44 -5.65 -12.80 -31.18
CA LEU A 44 -5.92 -14.03 -30.45
C LEU A 44 -6.59 -13.71 -29.10
N PRO A 45 -7.37 -14.64 -28.54
CA PRO A 45 -7.84 -14.52 -27.16
C PRO A 45 -6.65 -14.35 -26.21
N LEU A 46 -6.88 -13.61 -25.13
CA LEU A 46 -5.90 -13.43 -24.08
C LEU A 46 -5.63 -14.77 -23.38
N TRP A 47 -4.41 -14.94 -22.88
CA TRP A 47 -4.08 -16.13 -22.10
C TRP A 47 -4.85 -16.12 -20.78
N ALA A 48 -5.77 -17.07 -20.63
CA ALA A 48 -6.64 -17.20 -19.46
C ALA A 48 -6.01 -18.02 -18.32
N CYS A 49 -4.68 -18.11 -18.25
CA CYS A 49 -3.95 -18.88 -17.21
C CYS A 49 -4.42 -20.34 -17.05
N GLY A 50 -4.92 -20.97 -18.11
CA GLY A 50 -5.43 -22.34 -18.10
C GLY A 50 -6.95 -22.47 -17.91
N ALA A 51 -7.68 -21.37 -17.72
CA ALA A 51 -9.14 -21.36 -17.76
C ALA A 51 -9.67 -21.49 -19.20
N ALA A 52 -10.88 -22.03 -19.35
CA ALA A 52 -11.53 -22.19 -20.66
C ALA A 52 -11.89 -20.85 -21.31
N ASP A 53 -12.29 -19.85 -20.50
CA ASP A 53 -12.62 -18.50 -20.97
C ASP A 53 -12.40 -17.46 -19.85
N LEU A 54 -12.27 -16.19 -20.22
CA LEU A 54 -12.12 -15.04 -19.33
C LEU A 54 -13.49 -14.42 -19.02
N THR A 55 -13.84 -14.36 -17.73
CA THR A 55 -15.10 -13.75 -17.30
C THR A 55 -14.87 -12.38 -16.66
N VAL A 56 -15.92 -11.54 -16.61
CA VAL A 56 -15.86 -10.21 -15.96
C VAL A 56 -15.46 -10.31 -14.49
N ARG A 57 -15.72 -11.43 -13.82
CA ARG A 57 -15.33 -11.67 -12.42
C ARG A 57 -13.83 -11.86 -12.22
N MET A 58 -13.06 -12.10 -13.29
CA MET A 58 -11.60 -12.27 -13.24
C MET A 58 -10.84 -10.95 -13.39
N GLN A 59 -11.54 -9.81 -13.48
CA GLN A 59 -10.90 -8.51 -13.54
C GLN A 59 -10.29 -8.13 -12.19
N TYR A 60 -9.21 -7.36 -12.23
CA TYR A 60 -8.61 -6.78 -11.03
C TYR A 60 -9.60 -5.84 -10.34
N THR A 61 -9.84 -6.12 -9.06
CA THR A 61 -10.72 -5.34 -8.20
C THR A 61 -9.94 -4.30 -7.40
N ALA A 62 -10.64 -3.35 -6.78
CA ALA A 62 -10.04 -2.41 -5.83
C ALA A 62 -9.26 -3.12 -4.71
N THR A 63 -9.75 -4.28 -4.24
CA THR A 63 -9.04 -5.10 -3.24
C THR A 63 -7.70 -5.62 -3.76
N SER A 64 -7.62 -6.05 -5.03
CA SER A 64 -6.36 -6.51 -5.64
C SER A 64 -5.33 -5.39 -5.75
N PHE A 65 -5.78 -4.16 -6.07
CA PHE A 65 -4.91 -2.99 -6.13
C PHE A 65 -4.46 -2.51 -4.74
N ALA A 66 -5.30 -2.69 -3.72
CA ALA A 66 -4.99 -2.30 -2.35
C ALA A 66 -4.09 -3.32 -1.62
N GLU A 67 -4.07 -4.59 -2.05
CA GLU A 67 -3.37 -5.67 -1.35
C GLU A 67 -1.87 -5.39 -1.10
N PRO A 68 -1.08 -4.87 -2.04
CA PRO A 68 0.33 -4.55 -1.78
C PRO A 68 0.51 -3.54 -0.64
N LEU A 69 -0.35 -2.51 -0.60
CA LEU A 69 -0.34 -1.52 0.48
C LEU A 69 -0.79 -2.14 1.80
N GLN A 70 -1.82 -2.98 1.78
CA GLN A 70 -2.28 -3.70 2.98
C GLN A 70 -1.20 -4.62 3.55
N ARG A 71 -0.39 -5.27 2.71
CA ARG A 71 0.74 -6.08 3.16
C ARG A 71 1.85 -5.23 3.77
N VAL A 72 2.21 -4.10 3.15
CA VAL A 72 3.24 -3.19 3.69
C VAL A 72 2.82 -2.61 5.04
N PHE A 73 1.55 -2.25 5.20
CA PHE A 73 0.99 -1.73 6.44
C PHE A 73 0.34 -2.81 7.32
N GLY A 74 0.71 -4.07 7.14
CA GLY A 74 0.09 -5.22 7.81
C GLY A 74 0.17 -5.13 9.35
N ASP A 75 1.24 -4.56 9.90
CA ASP A 75 1.41 -4.39 11.35
C ASP A 75 0.40 -3.42 11.98
N VAL A 76 -0.08 -2.46 11.18
CA VAL A 76 -1.06 -1.45 11.58
C VAL A 76 -2.47 -1.93 11.24
N LEU A 77 -2.71 -2.24 9.96
CA LEU A 77 -4.04 -2.59 9.44
C LEU A 77 -4.51 -3.98 9.87
N ARG A 78 -3.59 -4.92 10.11
CA ARG A 78 -3.86 -6.33 10.46
C ARG A 78 -4.98 -6.94 9.60
N PRO A 79 -4.83 -6.94 8.26
CA PRO A 79 -5.85 -7.48 7.37
C PRO A 79 -6.06 -8.97 7.64
N ASP A 80 -7.32 -9.37 7.82
CA ASP A 80 -7.73 -10.76 7.91
C ASP A 80 -8.10 -11.27 6.52
N THR A 81 -7.34 -12.23 6.01
CA THR A 81 -7.48 -12.74 4.64
C THR A 81 -7.65 -14.24 4.65
N ASP A 82 -8.77 -14.69 4.13
CA ASP A 82 -9.13 -16.10 4.02
C ASP A 82 -9.28 -16.49 2.53
N ILE A 83 -8.62 -17.59 2.17
CA ILE A 83 -8.56 -18.08 0.79
C ILE A 83 -8.97 -19.56 0.81
N GLU A 84 -10.15 -19.82 0.28
CA GLU A 84 -10.68 -21.17 0.15
C GLU A 84 -10.58 -21.61 -1.31
N VAL A 85 -9.85 -22.71 -1.56
CA VAL A 85 -9.69 -23.30 -2.89
C VAL A 85 -10.43 -24.63 -2.94
N THR A 86 -11.50 -24.67 -3.72
CA THR A 86 -12.19 -25.90 -4.09
C THR A 86 -11.47 -26.51 -5.29
N HIS A 87 -11.03 -27.75 -5.16
CA HIS A 87 -10.35 -28.49 -6.22
C HIS A 87 -11.31 -29.43 -6.96
N THR A 88 -11.00 -29.70 -8.23
CA THR A 88 -11.76 -30.66 -9.03
C THR A 88 -11.55 -32.08 -8.51
N ALA A 89 -12.57 -32.94 -8.59
CA ALA A 89 -12.52 -34.33 -8.11
C ALA A 89 -11.39 -35.16 -8.74
N GLU A 90 -10.99 -34.83 -9.98
CA GLU A 90 -9.96 -35.55 -10.73
C GLU A 90 -8.53 -35.20 -10.31
N SER A 91 -8.28 -34.02 -9.72
CA SER A 91 -6.93 -33.59 -9.34
C SER A 91 -6.92 -32.47 -8.32
N ARG A 92 -6.11 -32.64 -7.26
CA ARG A 92 -5.82 -31.58 -6.27
C ARG A 92 -5.01 -30.41 -6.81
N TYR A 93 -4.49 -30.52 -8.03
CA TYR A 93 -3.76 -29.43 -8.68
C TYR A 93 -4.68 -28.55 -9.56
N MET A 94 -5.91 -29.00 -9.81
CA MET A 94 -6.89 -28.24 -10.58
C MET A 94 -7.83 -27.51 -9.62
N ALA A 95 -7.81 -26.18 -9.63
CA ALA A 95 -8.76 -25.39 -8.87
C ALA A 95 -10.05 -25.22 -9.68
N GLU A 96 -11.18 -25.63 -9.11
CA GLU A 96 -12.50 -25.43 -9.68
C GLU A 96 -13.09 -24.08 -9.26
N ARG A 97 -12.90 -23.71 -7.99
CA ARG A 97 -13.39 -22.44 -7.45
C ARG A 97 -12.40 -21.91 -6.41
N ILE A 98 -12.15 -20.60 -6.47
CA ILE A 98 -11.38 -19.88 -5.46
C ILE A 98 -12.31 -18.83 -4.83
N THR A 99 -12.48 -18.90 -3.52
CA THR A 99 -13.24 -17.92 -2.74
C THR A 99 -12.25 -17.09 -1.94
N TYR A 100 -12.25 -15.79 -2.17
CA TYR A 100 -11.40 -14.82 -1.48
C TYR A 100 -12.25 -13.95 -0.57
N ARG A 101 -11.91 -13.91 0.72
CA ARG A 101 -12.55 -13.03 1.71
C ARG A 101 -11.48 -12.22 2.41
N THR A 102 -11.66 -10.91 2.44
CA THR A 102 -10.80 -10.00 3.20
C THR A 102 -11.67 -9.13 4.09
N ALA A 103 -11.30 -9.07 5.36
CA ALA A 103 -11.82 -8.11 6.32
C ALA A 103 -10.65 -7.25 6.82
N VAL A 104 -10.84 -5.93 6.86
CA VAL A 104 -9.90 -5.00 7.47
C VAL A 104 -10.60 -4.38 8.66
N ALA A 105 -10.12 -4.69 9.87
CA ALA A 105 -10.63 -4.06 11.07
C ALA A 105 -10.13 -2.61 11.17
N ASP A 106 -10.95 -1.71 11.73
CA ASP A 106 -10.52 -0.33 12.00
C ASP A 106 -9.50 -0.33 13.14
N ALA A 107 -8.22 -0.25 12.76
CA ALA A 107 -7.11 -0.24 13.69
C ALA A 107 -7.10 1.00 14.59
N ILE A 108 -7.60 2.15 14.11
CA ILE A 108 -7.66 3.39 14.88
C ILE A 108 -8.75 3.27 15.93
N GLU A 109 -9.91 2.74 15.54
CA GLU A 109 -11.01 2.52 16.48
C GLU A 109 -10.57 1.61 17.64
N GLN A 110 -10.00 0.45 17.32
CA GLN A 110 -9.62 -0.53 18.34
C GLN A 110 -8.44 -0.08 19.21
N ARG A 111 -7.41 0.57 18.64
CA ARG A 111 -6.20 0.94 19.38
C ARG A 111 -6.28 2.30 20.07
N LEU A 112 -7.12 3.22 19.59
CA LEU A 112 -7.19 4.58 20.13
C LEU A 112 -8.54 4.87 20.75
N TYR A 113 -9.63 4.69 20.01
CA TYR A 113 -10.95 5.10 20.49
C TYR A 113 -11.43 4.22 21.66
N THR A 114 -11.40 2.90 21.50
CA THR A 114 -11.85 1.97 22.54
C THR A 114 -11.17 2.19 23.90
N PRO A 115 -9.82 2.26 24.00
CA PRO A 115 -9.17 2.48 25.30
C PRO A 115 -9.41 3.90 25.85
N VAL A 116 -9.47 4.93 25.00
CA VAL A 116 -9.76 6.30 25.45
C VAL A 116 -11.17 6.39 26.03
N VAL A 117 -12.17 5.86 25.33
CA VAL A 117 -13.55 5.83 25.82
C VAL A 117 -13.64 5.03 27.11
N GLY A 118 -12.95 3.88 27.19
CA GLY A 118 -12.86 3.08 28.42
C GLY A 118 -12.24 3.85 29.59
N ALA A 119 -11.16 4.60 29.36
CA ALA A 119 -10.51 5.42 30.38
C ALA A 119 -11.41 6.56 30.86
N VAL A 120 -12.09 7.24 29.93
CA VAL A 120 -13.06 8.30 30.26
C VAL A 120 -14.22 7.72 31.08
N ALA A 121 -14.76 6.56 30.70
CA ALA A 121 -15.82 5.89 31.45
C ALA A 121 -15.36 5.49 32.86
N ALA A 122 -14.14 4.96 32.99
CA ALA A 122 -13.56 4.62 34.29
C ALA A 122 -13.38 5.87 35.17
N MET A 123 -12.91 6.98 34.59
CA MET A 123 -12.78 8.25 35.30
C MET A 123 -14.14 8.79 35.75
N ALA A 124 -15.15 8.73 34.88
CA ALA A 124 -16.51 9.14 35.20
C ALA A 124 -17.08 8.31 36.37
N GLU A 125 -16.83 7.00 36.39
CA GLU A 125 -17.25 6.11 37.47
C GLU A 125 -16.53 6.42 38.79
N LEU A 126 -15.22 6.69 38.75
CA LEU A 126 -14.45 7.14 39.92
C LEU A 126 -15.00 8.45 40.48
N LEU A 127 -15.28 9.42 39.60
CA LEU A 127 -15.82 10.72 39.99
C LEU A 127 -17.21 10.56 40.59
N ARG A 128 -18.07 9.74 39.98
CA ARG A 128 -19.40 9.40 40.52
C ARG A 128 -19.30 8.84 41.94
N ARG A 129 -18.33 7.96 42.22
CA ARG A 129 -18.09 7.42 43.56
C ARG A 129 -17.60 8.49 44.55
N ALA A 130 -16.75 9.41 44.11
CA ALA A 130 -16.26 10.51 44.95
C ALA A 130 -17.40 11.47 45.38
N HIS A 131 -18.38 11.68 44.51
CA HIS A 131 -19.56 12.52 44.73
C HIS A 131 -20.71 11.78 45.43
N THR A 132 -20.47 11.20 46.62
CA THR A 132 -21.48 10.42 47.38
C THR A 132 -22.53 11.28 48.12
N GLY A 133 -22.68 12.57 47.76
CA GLY A 133 -23.70 13.46 48.37
C GLY A 133 -23.40 13.95 49.79
N SER A 134 -22.23 13.67 50.36
CA SER A 134 -21.85 14.13 51.71
C SER A 134 -21.35 15.57 51.72
N VAL A 135 -22.04 16.45 52.45
CA VAL A 135 -21.67 17.87 52.63
C VAL A 135 -20.25 18.03 53.18
N HIS A 136 -19.83 17.16 54.11
CA HIS A 136 -18.50 17.21 54.72
C HIS A 136 -17.37 17.04 53.69
N ARG A 137 -17.55 16.20 52.66
CA ARG A 137 -16.54 16.03 51.60
C ARG A 137 -16.41 17.26 50.72
N TYR A 138 -17.53 17.91 50.41
CA TYR A 138 -17.53 19.15 49.63
C TYR A 138 -16.83 20.29 50.38
N LEU A 139 -17.05 20.41 51.69
CA LEU A 139 -16.34 21.38 52.53
C LEU A 139 -14.84 21.11 52.54
N ALA A 140 -14.42 19.84 52.64
CA ALA A 140 -13.01 19.46 52.58
C ALA A 140 -12.37 19.81 51.24
N TYR A 141 -13.05 19.56 50.11
CA TYR A 141 -12.57 19.98 48.78
C TYR A 141 -12.41 21.50 48.66
N GLY A 142 -13.36 22.27 49.20
CA GLY A 142 -13.28 23.73 49.22
C GLY A 142 -12.10 24.26 50.03
N ALA A 143 -11.92 23.75 51.26
CA ALA A 143 -10.79 24.13 52.11
C ALA A 143 -9.43 23.78 51.47
N LEU A 144 -9.34 22.59 50.86
CA LEU A 144 -8.16 22.16 50.12
C LEU A 144 -7.88 23.07 48.91
N GLY A 145 -8.92 23.44 48.15
CA GLY A 145 -8.80 24.37 47.02
C GLY A 145 -8.23 25.72 47.44
N VAL A 146 -8.75 26.31 48.52
CA VAL A 146 -8.25 27.58 49.07
C VAL A 146 -6.79 27.44 49.52
N LEU A 147 -6.43 26.35 50.19
CA LEU A 147 -5.06 26.08 50.60
C LEU A 147 -4.11 26.02 49.40
N ILE A 148 -4.49 25.32 48.33
CA ILE A 148 -3.71 25.21 47.10
C ILE A 148 -3.50 26.59 46.48
N VAL A 149 -4.56 27.39 46.34
CA VAL A 149 -4.45 28.75 45.79
C VAL A 149 -3.51 29.60 46.65
N LEU A 150 -3.62 29.53 47.97
CA LEU A 150 -2.76 30.29 48.88
C LEU A 150 -1.28 29.90 48.74
N VAL A 151 -0.98 28.62 48.52
CA VAL A 151 0.39 28.13 48.30
C VAL A 151 0.92 28.55 46.93
N VAL A 152 0.10 28.50 45.88
CA VAL A 152 0.50 28.86 44.50
C VAL A 152 0.61 30.37 44.30
N ALA A 153 -0.23 31.16 44.98
CA ALA A 153 -0.25 32.63 44.90
C ALA A 153 0.79 33.31 45.81
N ARG A 154 1.58 32.51 46.54
CA ARG A 154 2.70 32.98 47.35
C ARG A 154 3.98 32.99 46.53
#